data_AF-A0A944C5C6-F1
#
_entry.id   AF-A0A944C5C6-F1
#
_cell.length_a   1.000
_cell.length_b   1.000
_cell.length_c   1.000
_cell.angle_alpha   90.00
_cell.angle_beta   90.00
_cell.angle_gamma   90.00
#
_symmetry.space_group_name_H-M   'P 1'
#
loop_
_entity.id
_entity.type
_entity.pdbx_description
1 polymer ?
#
loop_
_entity_poly.entity_id
_entity_poly.type
_entity_poly.pdbx_seq_one_letter_code
_entity_poly.pdbx_strand_id
1 'polypeptide(L)'
;AVKIGGGVNHRIGLFDMILLKDNHIDFCGGIEQALDRCAAYQKEKGLHLKVEIECRSLDDIRRVIAHKEAHPEAGADRIMLDNFNIEMTRAAVELIAGRFETESSGGITLETLTDYAACGVDFISVGALTHSVKGLDMSFKAC
;
A
#
# COMPACT_ATOMS: atom_id res chain seq x y z
N ALA A 1 -19.63 5.07 -2.71
CA ALA A 1 -19.95 3.67 -2.38
C ALA A 1 -19.05 3.14 -1.27
N VAL A 2 -17.74 2.94 -1.51
CA VAL A 2 -16.77 2.43 -0.50
C VAL A 2 -16.85 3.19 0.83
N LYS A 3 -16.73 4.52 0.80
CA LYS A 3 -16.86 5.35 2.01
C LYS A 3 -18.21 5.22 2.75
N ILE A 4 -19.30 5.00 2.02
CA ILE A 4 -20.63 4.81 2.63
C ILE A 4 -20.71 3.43 3.31
N GLY A 5 -20.04 2.42 2.76
CA GLY A 5 -19.92 1.08 3.35
C GLY A 5 -18.93 0.98 4.52
N GLY A 6 -18.39 2.10 5.01
CA GLY A 6 -17.46 2.13 6.14
C GLY A 6 -15.97 1.97 5.78
N GLY A 7 -15.65 1.80 4.48
CA GLY A 7 -14.26 1.77 4.02
C GLY A 7 -13.64 3.16 3.89
N VAL A 8 -12.32 3.20 3.67
CA VAL A 8 -11.57 4.41 3.31
C VAL A 8 -11.11 4.34 1.86
N ASN A 9 -11.10 5.48 1.19
CA ASN A 9 -10.52 5.57 -0.15
C ASN A 9 -9.00 5.67 -0.02
N HIS A 10 -8.27 4.95 -0.86
CA HIS A 10 -6.81 4.95 -0.88
C HIS A 10 -6.23 6.29 -1.37
N ARG A 11 -6.07 6.45 -2.69
CA ARG A 11 -5.81 7.74 -3.35
C ARG A 11 -6.87 7.99 -4.43
N ILE A 12 -7.28 9.24 -4.62
CA ILE A 12 -8.31 9.60 -5.60
C ILE A 12 -7.70 9.74 -7.01
N GLY A 13 -6.46 10.22 -7.09
CA GLY A 13 -5.69 10.31 -8.31
C GLY A 13 -4.18 10.15 -8.09
N LEU A 14 -3.42 10.23 -9.18
CA LEU A 14 -1.96 10.12 -9.15
C LEU A 14 -1.27 11.34 -8.49
N PHE A 15 -2.02 12.41 -8.24
CA PHE A 15 -1.52 13.65 -7.62
C PHE A 15 -1.59 13.65 -6.09
N ASP A 16 -2.34 12.73 -5.47
CA ASP A 16 -2.54 12.73 -4.01
C ASP A 16 -1.38 12.09 -3.25
N MET A 17 -0.76 11.07 -3.84
CA MET A 17 0.27 10.25 -3.20
C MET A 17 1.12 9.54 -4.25
N ILE A 18 2.43 9.46 -4.01
CA ILE A 18 3.34 8.70 -4.86
C ILE A 18 3.29 7.23 -4.43
N LEU A 19 3.03 6.34 -5.39
CA LEU A 19 3.07 4.89 -5.19
C LEU A 19 4.15 4.30 -6.08
N LEU A 20 5.23 3.84 -5.47
CA LEU A 20 6.33 3.15 -6.12
C LEU A 20 5.98 1.67 -6.27
N LYS A 21 5.46 1.32 -7.45
CA LYS A 21 5.21 -0.08 -7.84
C LYS A 21 6.48 -0.83 -8.25
N ASP A 22 6.38 -2.14 -8.32
CA ASP A 22 7.38 -3.07 -8.85
C ASP A 22 8.11 -2.55 -10.10
N ASN A 23 7.38 -2.10 -11.11
CA ASN A 23 7.93 -1.60 -12.36
C ASN A 23 8.82 -0.37 -12.14
N HIS A 24 8.42 0.56 -11.27
CA HIS A 24 9.22 1.74 -10.97
C HIS A 24 10.52 1.38 -10.27
N ILE A 25 10.45 0.41 -9.33
CA ILE A 25 11.62 -0.10 -8.61
C ILE A 25 12.59 -0.75 -9.61
N ASP A 26 12.07 -1.63 -10.46
CA ASP A 26 12.87 -2.35 -11.46
C ASP A 26 13.50 -1.37 -12.47
N PHE A 27 12.77 -0.36 -12.96
CA PHE A 27 13.30 0.67 -13.87
C PHE A 27 14.29 1.64 -13.22
N CYS A 28 14.21 1.85 -11.90
CA CYS A 28 15.18 2.68 -11.16
C CYS A 28 16.46 1.91 -10.80
N GLY A 29 16.45 0.58 -10.91
CA GLY A 29 17.58 -0.29 -10.57
C GLY A 29 17.58 -0.78 -9.11
N GLY A 30 16.47 -0.63 -8.39
CA GLY A 30 16.35 -1.05 -6.99
C GLY A 30 15.49 -0.12 -6.13
N ILE A 31 15.23 -0.56 -4.90
CA ILE A 31 14.38 0.13 -3.92
C ILE A 31 15.02 1.44 -3.50
N GLU A 32 16.31 1.40 -3.15
CA GLU A 32 17.07 2.55 -2.67
C GLU A 32 17.09 3.64 -3.74
N GLN A 33 17.38 3.28 -4.99
CA GLN A 33 17.40 4.22 -6.11
C GLN A 33 16.02 4.80 -6.41
N ALA A 34 14.95 4.00 -6.27
CA ALA A 34 13.58 4.49 -6.45
C ALA A 34 13.20 5.51 -5.38
N LEU A 35 13.53 5.24 -4.11
CA LEU A 35 13.28 6.15 -2.98
C LEU A 35 14.10 7.44 -3.10
N ASP A 36 15.39 7.34 -3.44
CA ASP A 36 16.27 8.50 -3.62
C ASP A 36 15.78 9.40 -4.76
N ARG A 37 15.42 8.81 -5.89
CA ARG A 37 14.87 9.56 -7.04
C ARG A 37 13.52 10.19 -6.71
N CYS A 38 12.67 9.49 -5.96
CA CYS A 38 11.41 10.04 -5.49
C CYS A 38 11.64 11.26 -4.60
N ALA A 39 12.52 11.16 -3.60
CA ALA A 39 12.85 12.26 -2.71
C ALA A 39 13.46 13.46 -3.46
N ALA A 40 14.36 13.20 -4.41
CA ALA A 40 14.95 14.22 -5.27
C ALA A 40 13.87 14.95 -6.12
N TYR A 41 12.95 14.19 -6.72
CA TYR A 41 11.83 14.75 -7.48
C TYR A 41 10.93 15.64 -6.61
N GLN A 42 10.56 15.18 -5.41
CA GLN A 42 9.75 15.98 -4.49
C GLN A 42 10.46 17.28 -4.12
N LYS A 43 11.76 17.23 -3.80
CA LYS A 43 12.58 18.40 -3.49
C LYS A 43 12.67 19.38 -4.67
N GLU A 44 12.91 18.88 -5.88
CA GLU A 44 12.99 19.71 -7.09
C GLU A 44 11.67 20.46 -7.36
N LYS A 45 10.54 19.81 -7.10
CA LYS A 45 9.21 20.36 -7.34
C LYS A 45 8.60 21.08 -6.13
N GLY A 46 9.28 21.10 -4.99
CA GLY A 46 8.74 21.66 -3.74
C GLY A 46 7.47 20.93 -3.25
N LEU A 47 7.41 19.62 -3.45
CA LEU A 47 6.29 18.76 -3.07
C LEU A 47 6.55 18.07 -1.73
N HIS A 48 5.47 17.75 -1.03
CA HIS A 48 5.47 17.01 0.24
C HIS A 48 4.35 15.96 0.25
N LEU A 49 4.32 15.15 -0.80
CA LEU A 49 3.38 14.05 -0.96
C LEU A 49 3.85 12.83 -0.15
N LYS A 50 2.89 12.08 0.41
CA LYS A 50 3.16 10.78 0.98
C LYS A 50 3.74 9.84 -0.09
N VAL A 51 4.62 8.94 0.33
CA VAL A 51 5.25 7.93 -0.51
C VAL A 51 4.90 6.53 0.02
N GLU A 52 4.30 5.73 -0.83
CA GLU A 52 4.07 4.31 -0.58
C GLU A 52 4.94 3.47 -1.51
N ILE A 53 5.43 2.34 -1.03
CA ILE A 53 6.24 1.41 -1.81
C ILE A 53 5.71 -0.02 -1.74
N GLU A 54 5.62 -0.68 -2.89
CA GLU A 54 5.28 -2.10 -3.00
C GLU A 54 6.50 -2.97 -2.72
N CYS A 55 6.38 -3.87 -1.75
CA CYS A 55 7.37 -4.87 -1.40
C CYS A 55 6.84 -6.26 -1.78
N ARG A 56 7.69 -7.04 -2.48
CA ARG A 56 7.38 -8.40 -2.94
C ARG A 56 7.99 -9.47 -2.02
N SER A 57 8.86 -9.07 -1.10
CA SER A 57 9.54 -9.98 -0.17
C SER A 57 9.89 -9.34 1.16
N LEU A 58 10.19 -10.15 2.18
CA LEU A 58 10.72 -9.65 3.45
C LEU A 58 12.09 -8.97 3.29
N ASP A 59 12.85 -9.31 2.25
CA ASP A 59 14.12 -8.65 1.96
C ASP A 59 13.90 -7.20 1.50
N ASP A 60 12.91 -6.97 0.63
CA ASP A 60 12.52 -5.62 0.19
C ASP A 60 12.19 -4.74 1.40
N ILE A 61 11.44 -5.27 2.38
CA ILE A 61 11.09 -4.56 3.60
C ILE A 61 12.34 -4.19 4.40
N ARG A 62 13.31 -5.11 4.55
CA ARG A 62 14.58 -4.81 5.23
C ARG A 62 15.35 -3.69 4.54
N ARG A 63 15.35 -3.68 3.20
CA ARG A 63 15.99 -2.63 2.40
C ARG A 63 15.31 -1.28 2.58
N VAL A 64 13.97 -1.24 2.57
CA VAL A 64 13.22 0.00 2.85
C VAL A 64 13.55 0.54 4.24
N ILE A 65 13.54 -0.33 5.27
CA ILE A 65 13.85 0.05 6.65
C ILE A 65 15.28 0.61 6.74
N ALA A 66 16.27 -0.14 6.25
CA ALA A 66 17.67 0.28 6.29
C ALA A 66 17.91 1.58 5.52
N HIS A 67 17.25 1.75 4.38
CA HIS A 67 17.33 2.98 3.59
C HIS A 67 16.77 4.19 4.34
N LYS A 68 15.59 4.06 4.97
CA LYS A 68 14.99 5.12 5.79
C LYS A 68 15.85 5.49 7.00
N GLU A 69 16.48 4.50 7.63
CA GLU A 69 17.40 4.72 8.75
C GLU A 69 18.67 5.48 8.31
N ALA A 70 19.20 5.17 7.12
CA ALA A 70 20.34 5.87 6.53
C ALA A 70 19.99 7.26 5.98
N HIS A 71 18.77 7.43 5.48
CA HIS A 71 18.30 8.66 4.84
C HIS A 71 16.93 9.08 5.40
N PRO A 72 16.86 9.71 6.58
CA PRO A 72 15.59 10.08 7.21
C PRO A 72 14.68 10.94 6.34
N GLU A 73 15.28 11.80 5.52
CA GLU A 73 14.62 12.73 4.59
C GLU A 73 14.19 12.07 3.26
N ALA A 74 14.62 10.83 2.99
CA ALA A 74 14.35 10.11 1.75
C ALA A 74 13.90 8.67 2.08
N GLY A 75 12.60 8.43 2.10
CA GLY A 75 12.07 7.08 2.30
C GLY A 75 10.56 7.03 2.20
N ALA A 76 9.99 5.84 2.35
CA ALA A 76 8.55 5.63 2.29
C ALA A 76 7.86 6.02 3.62
N ASP A 77 6.61 6.43 3.53
CA ASP A 77 5.68 6.60 4.65
C ASP A 77 4.87 5.31 4.90
N ARG A 78 4.61 4.55 3.84
CA ARG A 78 3.82 3.30 3.87
C ARG A 78 4.49 2.19 3.08
N ILE A 79 4.39 0.96 3.60
CA ILE A 79 4.82 -0.26 2.93
C ILE A 79 3.60 -1.09 2.55
N MET A 80 3.45 -1.35 1.25
CA MET A 80 2.45 -2.28 0.71
C MET A 80 3.05 -3.68 0.58
N LEU A 81 2.43 -4.66 1.22
CA LEU A 81 2.73 -6.08 1.14
C LEU A 81 1.97 -6.68 -0.04
N ASP A 82 2.64 -6.82 -1.18
CA ASP A 82 2.00 -7.27 -2.43
C ASP A 82 1.96 -8.80 -2.52
N ASN A 83 0.75 -9.37 -2.52
CA ASN A 83 0.49 -10.81 -2.63
C ASN A 83 1.19 -11.66 -1.56
N PHE A 84 1.40 -11.11 -0.36
CA PHE A 84 1.93 -11.89 0.78
C PHE A 84 0.86 -12.87 1.27
N ASN A 85 1.29 -14.08 1.66
CA ASN A 85 0.43 -14.98 2.43
C ASN A 85 0.41 -14.57 3.92
N ILE A 86 -0.52 -15.14 4.69
CA ILE A 86 -0.71 -14.80 6.12
C ILE A 86 0.56 -14.93 6.95
N GLU A 87 1.37 -15.97 6.73
CA GLU A 87 2.62 -16.18 7.49
C GLU A 87 3.65 -15.10 7.18
N MET A 88 3.82 -14.78 5.89
CA MET A 88 4.70 -13.70 5.45
C MET A 88 4.20 -12.35 5.94
N THR A 89 2.89 -12.09 5.94
CA THR A 89 2.30 -10.85 6.45
C THR A 89 2.60 -10.67 7.94
N ARG A 90 2.45 -11.70 8.78
CA ARG A 90 2.82 -11.60 10.21
C ARG A 90 4.30 -11.29 10.39
N ALA A 91 5.17 -12.03 9.68
CA ALA A 91 6.61 -11.78 9.73
C ALA A 91 6.98 -10.37 9.27
N ALA A 92 6.27 -9.83 8.26
CA ALA A 92 6.45 -8.47 7.77
C ALA A 92 6.03 -7.43 8.82
N VAL A 93 4.86 -7.59 9.44
CA VAL A 93 4.38 -6.68 10.49
C VAL A 93 5.32 -6.68 11.70
N GLU A 94 5.76 -7.87 12.14
CA GLU A 94 6.76 -8.00 13.23
C GLU A 94 8.09 -7.33 12.88
N LEU A 95 8.56 -7.50 11.64
CA LEU A 95 9.79 -6.87 11.17
C LEU A 95 9.68 -5.34 11.11
N ILE A 96 8.55 -4.83 10.63
CA ILE A 96 8.28 -3.38 10.52
C ILE A 96 8.17 -2.76 11.92
N ALA A 97 7.60 -3.49 12.88
CA ALA A 97 7.52 -3.09 14.28
C ALA A 97 6.92 -1.69 14.48
N GLY A 98 5.88 -1.35 13.71
CA GLY A 98 5.19 -0.05 13.77
C GLY A 98 5.97 1.16 13.26
N ARG A 99 7.13 0.95 12.61
CA ARG A 99 7.95 2.05 12.04
C ARG A 99 7.36 2.69 10.79
N PHE A 100 6.47 1.98 10.10
CA PHE A 100 5.82 2.40 8.85
C PHE A 100 4.34 2.05 8.93
N GLU A 101 3.49 2.81 8.23
CA GLU A 101 2.14 2.34 7.92
C GLU A 101 2.26 1.07 7.04
N THR A 102 1.39 0.10 7.27
CA THR A 102 1.38 -1.18 6.57
C THR A 102 0.07 -1.41 5.85
N GLU A 103 0.17 -1.92 4.62
CA GLU A 103 -1.00 -2.26 3.81
C GLU A 103 -0.85 -3.65 3.21
N SER A 104 -1.84 -4.53 3.39
CA SER A 104 -1.90 -5.79 2.63
C SER A 104 -2.74 -5.61 1.37
N SER A 105 -2.22 -6.09 0.24
CA SER A 105 -2.88 -6.02 -1.06
C SER A 105 -2.62 -7.28 -1.88
N GLY A 106 -3.51 -7.56 -2.85
CA GLY A 106 -3.38 -8.67 -3.79
C GLY A 106 -4.07 -9.97 -3.32
N GLY A 107 -5.04 -10.44 -4.11
CA GLY A 107 -5.70 -11.74 -3.89
C GLY A 107 -6.57 -11.87 -2.63
N ILE A 108 -6.82 -10.78 -1.89
CA ILE A 108 -7.58 -10.80 -0.64
C ILE A 108 -9.08 -10.92 -0.92
N THR A 109 -9.73 -11.86 -0.23
CA THR A 109 -11.17 -12.14 -0.34
C THR A 109 -11.87 -11.86 0.99
N LEU A 110 -13.21 -11.88 1.02
CA LEU A 110 -13.97 -11.68 2.26
C LEU A 110 -13.65 -12.76 3.30
N GLU A 111 -13.36 -13.97 2.85
CA GLU A 111 -13.02 -15.11 3.71
C GLU A 111 -11.64 -14.93 4.36
N THR A 112 -10.65 -14.39 3.63
CA THR A 112 -9.27 -14.23 4.12
C THR A 112 -9.02 -12.87 4.79
N LEU A 113 -9.90 -11.88 4.58
CA LEU A 113 -9.75 -10.52 5.09
C LEU A 113 -9.53 -10.46 6.60
N THR A 114 -10.25 -11.27 7.37
CA THR A 114 -10.12 -11.28 8.84
C THR A 114 -8.76 -11.79 9.27
N ASP A 115 -8.19 -12.78 8.56
CA ASP A 115 -6.88 -13.34 8.88
C ASP A 115 -5.77 -12.32 8.60
N TYR A 116 -5.87 -11.58 7.49
CA TYR A 116 -4.94 -10.47 7.20
C TYR A 116 -5.04 -9.36 8.24
N ALA A 117 -6.26 -8.99 8.67
CA ALA A 117 -6.45 -7.99 9.72
C ALA A 117 -5.86 -8.44 11.05
N ALA A 118 -6.00 -9.73 11.39
CA ALA A 118 -5.43 -10.31 12.60
C ALA A 118 -3.89 -10.34 12.61
N CYS A 119 -3.23 -10.22 11.46
CA CYS A 119 -1.77 -10.03 11.39
C CYS A 119 -1.32 -8.66 11.94
N GLY A 120 -2.22 -7.70 12.08
CA GLY A 120 -1.92 -6.37 12.63
C GLY A 120 -1.51 -5.35 11.58
N VAL A 121 -1.92 -5.50 10.33
CA VAL A 121 -1.74 -4.47 9.30
C VAL A 121 -2.68 -3.29 9.51
N ASP A 122 -2.24 -2.08 9.15
CA ASP A 122 -3.04 -0.86 9.31
C ASP A 122 -4.16 -0.77 8.28
N PHE A 123 -3.88 -1.21 7.04
CA PHE A 123 -4.80 -1.17 5.92
C PHE A 123 -4.87 -2.50 5.17
N ILE A 124 -6.04 -2.77 4.58
CA ILE A 124 -6.25 -3.87 3.65
C ILE A 124 -6.94 -3.30 2.41
N SER A 125 -6.27 -3.43 1.27
CA SER A 125 -6.81 -2.96 -0.01
C SER A 125 -7.46 -4.11 -0.78
N VAL A 126 -8.74 -3.94 -1.09
CA VAL A 126 -9.55 -4.96 -1.78
C VAL A 126 -10.10 -4.40 -3.10
N GLY A 127 -9.42 -4.71 -4.20
CA GLY A 127 -9.84 -4.26 -5.54
C GLY A 127 -11.21 -4.80 -5.99
N ALA A 128 -11.64 -5.95 -5.46
CA ALA A 128 -12.92 -6.56 -5.79
C ALA A 128 -14.13 -5.65 -5.43
N LEU A 129 -13.96 -4.74 -4.46
CA LEU A 129 -15.02 -3.81 -4.01
C LEU A 129 -15.44 -2.78 -5.07
N THR A 130 -14.67 -2.62 -6.15
CA THR A 130 -14.98 -1.65 -7.21
C THR A 130 -15.13 -2.30 -8.59
N HIS A 131 -14.36 -3.35 -8.89
CA HIS A 131 -14.40 -4.00 -10.21
C HIS A 131 -15.31 -5.26 -10.26
N SER A 132 -15.67 -5.84 -9.11
CA SER A 132 -16.40 -7.12 -9.04
C SER A 132 -17.61 -7.03 -8.11
N VAL A 133 -18.46 -6.03 -8.32
CA VAL A 133 -19.63 -5.77 -7.47
C VAL A 133 -20.91 -6.32 -8.11
N LYS A 134 -21.69 -7.06 -7.32
CA LYS A 134 -23.07 -7.41 -7.70
C LYS A 134 -23.98 -6.22 -7.40
N GLY A 135 -24.64 -5.68 -8.44
CA GLY A 135 -25.56 -4.56 -8.29
C GLY A 135 -26.71 -4.88 -7.34
N LEU A 136 -27.08 -3.91 -6.51
CA LEU A 136 -28.27 -4.01 -5.66
C LEU A 136 -29.51 -3.90 -6.54
N ASP A 137 -30.40 -4.88 -6.46
CA ASP A 137 -31.67 -4.84 -7.18
C ASP A 137 -32.62 -3.84 -6.52
N MET A 138 -33.03 -2.81 -7.26
CA MET A 138 -33.88 -1.73 -6.79
C MET A 138 -34.94 -1.43 -7.85
N SER A 139 -36.20 -1.34 -7.44
CA SER A 139 -37.31 -0.96 -8.33
C SER A 139 -38.06 0.25 -7.78
N PHE A 140 -38.46 1.15 -8.69
CA PHE A 140 -39.31 2.30 -8.39
C PHE A 140 -40.73 2.01 -8.87
N LYS A 141 -41.71 2.11 -7.97
CA LYS A 141 -43.14 1.97 -8.31
C LYS A 141 -43.83 3.32 -8.15
N ALA A 142 -44.49 3.78 -9.21
CA ALA A 142 -45.38 4.93 -9.19
C ALA A 142 -46.83 4.44 -9.27
N CYS A 143 -47.73 5.14 -8.57
CA CYS A 143 -49.17 4.94 -8.58
C CYS A 143 -49.85 5.85 -9.60
#